data_AF-A0A354R9N5-F1
#
_entry.id   AF-A0A354R9N5-F1
#
_cell.length_a   1.000
_cell.length_b   1.000
_cell.length_c   1.000
_cell.angle_alpha   90.00
_cell.angle_beta   90.00
_cell.angle_gamma   90.00
#
_symmetry.space_group_name_H-M   'P 1'
#
loop_
_entity.id
_entity.type
_entity.pdbx_description
1 polymer ?
#
loop_
_entity_poly.entity_id
_entity_poly.type
_entity_poly.pdbx_seq_one_letter_code
_entity_poly.pdbx_strand_id
1 'polypeptide(L)'
;FSAPDAWRASAVDFTVAHAADGFKFADAKRRSAVSMGRGKCVWHGLDVWECRVYYDAAGATRLEMSLYNRGDDREGLGLGPRQLDDLLGKIESALGPAAKRGRTAKRKLRAGSFQNRLAWAKSDPPAEVVWGVSHADGTRPQIDFVRLSLVRPGGKARPKGAAKSVSGNAARAKAKANLAKNDEGDVWIKNVPMVDQGQKGYCAAAVAERVLRYYGHDVDEHEVAQIAGTTSEGGTSDREMTRTVQDMGSRYRLGYGEIVSLSDSLEAVDDDIDAYNKSAKALRQPALSRAEFTRGNRVYVGEIYAAMKPHVLKRARTKDSRYKKFLSGVKRQVSQGIPVFWSVTLGLYPEPEIPQASGGHMRLIIGYNEKTKEILYTDTWGAGHELKRMPADWAFAITHSAFYLRPL
;
A
#
# COMPACT_ATOMS: atom_id res chain seq x y z
N PHE A 1 -26.14 -6.38 -3.16
CA PHE A 1 -25.84 -5.81 -4.50
C PHE A 1 -26.38 -6.62 -5.68
N SER A 2 -27.18 -7.67 -5.45
CA SER A 2 -28.03 -8.29 -6.47
C SER A 2 -29.31 -7.49 -6.73
N ALA A 3 -29.82 -6.78 -5.72
CA ALA A 3 -30.93 -5.83 -5.87
C ALA A 3 -30.44 -4.48 -6.44
N PRO A 4 -31.14 -3.88 -7.42
CA PRO A 4 -30.80 -2.57 -7.97
C PRO A 4 -30.71 -1.45 -6.93
N ASP A 5 -31.58 -1.46 -5.92
CA ASP A 5 -31.62 -0.41 -4.89
C ASP A 5 -30.38 -0.40 -3.99
N ALA A 6 -29.72 -1.56 -3.82
CA ALA A 6 -28.46 -1.64 -3.08
C ALA A 6 -27.36 -0.77 -3.71
N TRP A 7 -27.42 -0.53 -5.03
CA TRP A 7 -26.47 0.33 -5.73
C TRP A 7 -26.73 1.82 -5.55
N ARG A 8 -27.93 2.20 -5.10
CA ARG A 8 -28.34 3.58 -4.84
C ARG A 8 -28.08 4.01 -3.40
N ALA A 9 -27.81 3.05 -2.51
CA ALA A 9 -27.49 3.33 -1.12
C ALA A 9 -26.31 4.32 -1.02
N SER A 10 -26.47 5.32 -0.15
CA SER A 10 -25.38 6.25 0.13
C SER A 10 -24.25 5.52 0.88
N ALA A 11 -23.05 6.09 0.85
CA ALA A 11 -21.92 5.55 1.60
C ALA A 11 -22.23 5.44 3.10
N VAL A 12 -23.01 6.39 3.64
CA VAL A 12 -23.41 6.42 5.06
C VAL A 12 -24.40 5.31 5.37
N ASP A 13 -25.48 5.24 4.62
CA ASP A 13 -26.55 4.26 4.89
C ASP A 13 -26.02 2.84 4.79
N PHE A 14 -25.21 2.56 3.76
CA PHE A 14 -24.55 1.26 3.63
C PHE A 14 -23.63 0.94 4.80
N THR A 15 -22.73 1.87 5.17
CA THR A 15 -21.73 1.61 6.21
C THR A 15 -22.40 1.41 7.56
N VAL A 16 -23.48 2.16 7.86
CA VAL A 16 -24.27 1.99 9.09
C VAL A 16 -25.00 0.64 9.08
N ALA A 17 -25.68 0.30 7.98
CA ALA A 17 -26.42 -0.95 7.87
C ALA A 17 -25.52 -2.19 7.97
N HIS A 18 -24.28 -2.09 7.48
CA HIS A 18 -23.32 -3.20 7.44
C HIS A 18 -22.17 -3.06 8.45
N ALA A 19 -22.35 -2.27 9.52
CA ALA A 19 -21.35 -2.12 10.57
C ALA A 19 -21.04 -3.47 11.28
N ALA A 20 -22.06 -4.33 11.46
CA ALA A 20 -21.90 -5.66 12.03
C ALA A 20 -21.05 -6.60 11.14
N ASP A 21 -21.06 -6.37 9.83
CA ASP A 21 -20.25 -7.07 8.83
C ASP A 21 -18.81 -6.50 8.74
N GLY A 22 -18.45 -5.61 9.67
CA GLY A 22 -17.12 -5.02 9.80
C GLY A 22 -16.85 -3.85 8.86
N PHE A 23 -17.87 -3.31 8.18
CA PHE A 23 -17.66 -2.15 7.30
C PHE A 23 -17.41 -0.87 8.10
N LYS A 24 -16.34 -0.17 7.73
CA LYS A 24 -15.97 1.17 8.19
C LYS A 24 -15.58 2.04 6.99
N PHE A 25 -15.62 3.36 7.13
CA PHE A 25 -15.09 4.23 6.08
C PHE A 25 -13.58 4.05 5.92
N ALA A 26 -13.11 4.03 4.68
CA ALA A 26 -11.67 3.96 4.39
C ALA A 26 -11.00 5.34 4.43
N ASP A 27 -11.77 6.41 4.23
CA ASP A 27 -11.31 7.79 4.34
C ASP A 27 -12.39 8.72 4.91
N ALA A 28 -11.97 9.86 5.47
CA ALA A 28 -12.83 10.90 6.02
C ALA A 28 -13.78 11.50 4.96
N LYS A 29 -13.43 11.38 3.68
CA LYS A 29 -14.27 11.82 2.55
C LYS A 29 -15.38 10.82 2.21
N ARG A 30 -15.43 9.67 2.88
CA ARG A 30 -16.45 8.61 2.72
C ARG A 30 -16.59 8.13 1.28
N ARG A 31 -15.50 8.15 0.51
CA ARG A 31 -15.50 7.72 -0.90
C ARG A 31 -15.49 6.22 -1.06
N SER A 32 -15.12 5.50 -0.01
CA SER A 32 -15.22 4.06 0.06
C SER A 32 -15.45 3.57 1.49
N ALA A 33 -16.15 2.44 1.59
CA ALA A 33 -16.28 1.64 2.81
C ALA A 33 -15.50 0.34 2.64
N VAL A 34 -14.87 -0.13 3.71
CA VAL A 34 -14.03 -1.35 3.73
C VAL A 34 -14.41 -2.25 4.89
N SER A 35 -14.38 -3.56 4.66
CA SER A 35 -14.37 -4.60 5.68
C SER A 35 -13.15 -5.47 5.44
N MET A 36 -12.28 -5.62 6.45
CA MET A 36 -11.01 -6.36 6.38
C MET A 36 -11.02 -7.63 7.24
N GLY A 37 -12.21 -8.11 7.61
CA GLY A 37 -12.37 -9.26 8.50
C GLY A 37 -12.80 -10.51 7.75
N ARG A 38 -11.94 -11.54 7.73
CA ARG A 38 -12.29 -12.85 7.16
C ARG A 38 -13.57 -13.40 7.80
N GLY A 39 -14.54 -13.78 6.97
CA GLY A 39 -15.82 -14.34 7.41
C GLY A 39 -16.78 -13.31 8.03
N LYS A 40 -16.44 -12.01 8.01
CA LYS A 40 -17.37 -10.95 8.44
C LYS A 40 -18.38 -10.59 7.36
N CYS A 41 -18.05 -10.87 6.10
CA CYS A 41 -18.91 -10.60 4.97
C CYS A 41 -19.06 -11.87 4.12
N VAL A 42 -20.26 -12.09 3.59
CA VAL A 42 -20.57 -13.19 2.68
C VAL A 42 -21.22 -12.64 1.41
N TRP A 43 -20.92 -13.25 0.27
CA TRP A 43 -21.54 -12.93 -1.00
C TRP A 43 -22.05 -14.22 -1.66
N HIS A 44 -23.38 -14.39 -1.70
CA HIS A 44 -24.03 -15.62 -2.21
C HIS A 44 -23.48 -16.92 -1.58
N GLY A 45 -23.22 -16.89 -0.26
CA GLY A 45 -22.67 -18.02 0.49
C GLY A 45 -21.16 -18.21 0.32
N LEU A 46 -20.47 -17.34 -0.43
CA LEU A 46 -19.01 -17.30 -0.48
C LEU A 46 -18.48 -16.38 0.61
N ASP A 47 -17.50 -16.87 1.38
CA ASP A 47 -16.77 -16.04 2.33
C ASP A 47 -15.99 -14.95 1.59
N VAL A 48 -16.19 -13.71 2.02
CA VAL A 48 -15.43 -12.56 1.53
C VAL A 48 -14.42 -12.18 2.61
N TRP A 49 -13.14 -12.18 2.25
CA TRP A 49 -12.05 -11.97 3.19
C TRP A 49 -11.84 -10.48 3.44
N GLU A 50 -11.89 -9.73 2.33
CA GLU A 50 -11.81 -8.28 2.31
C GLU A 50 -12.82 -7.77 1.30
N CYS A 51 -13.57 -6.72 1.66
CA CYS A 51 -14.50 -6.08 0.76
C CYS A 51 -14.30 -4.58 0.78
N ARG A 52 -14.33 -3.97 -0.40
CA ARG A 52 -14.32 -2.52 -0.58
C ARG A 52 -15.45 -2.10 -1.49
N VAL A 53 -16.26 -1.16 -1.03
CA VAL A 53 -17.33 -0.54 -1.80
C VAL A 53 -16.95 0.90 -2.09
N TYR A 54 -16.99 1.30 -3.36
CA TYR A 54 -16.71 2.65 -3.83
C TYR A 54 -18.00 3.41 -4.05
N TYR A 55 -17.99 4.71 -3.79
CA TYR A 55 -19.16 5.57 -3.89
C TYR A 55 -18.92 6.82 -4.74
N ASP A 56 -19.98 7.25 -5.42
CA ASP A 56 -20.16 8.58 -5.96
C ASP A 56 -21.42 9.24 -5.36
N ALA A 57 -21.79 10.41 -5.88
CA ALA A 57 -22.99 11.12 -5.41
C ALA A 57 -24.31 10.35 -5.65
N ALA A 58 -24.32 9.38 -6.56
CA ALA A 58 -25.50 8.59 -6.92
C ALA A 58 -25.55 7.21 -6.21
N GLY A 59 -24.57 6.89 -5.36
CA GLY A 59 -24.53 5.67 -4.55
C GLY A 59 -23.27 4.82 -4.80
N ALA A 60 -23.37 3.51 -4.58
CA ALA A 60 -22.26 2.58 -4.80
C ALA A 60 -21.95 2.44 -6.29
N THR A 61 -20.67 2.50 -6.68
CA THR A 61 -20.23 2.41 -8.08
C THR A 61 -19.55 1.10 -8.40
N ARG A 62 -18.83 0.53 -7.43
CA ARG A 62 -18.03 -0.67 -7.60
C ARG A 62 -17.88 -1.39 -6.26
N LEU A 63 -17.87 -2.71 -6.32
CA LEU A 63 -17.41 -3.58 -5.25
C LEU A 63 -16.15 -4.29 -5.69
N GLU A 64 -15.17 -4.38 -4.79
CA GLU A 64 -14.02 -5.27 -4.89
C GLU A 64 -14.08 -6.22 -3.69
N MET A 65 -14.00 -7.52 -3.95
CA MET A 65 -14.06 -8.58 -2.96
C MET A 65 -12.85 -9.49 -3.15
N SER A 66 -11.98 -9.57 -2.14
CA SER A 66 -11.02 -10.66 -2.06
C SER A 66 -11.72 -11.91 -1.54
N LEU A 67 -11.62 -12.99 -2.30
CA LEU A 67 -12.19 -14.30 -1.97
C LEU A 67 -11.12 -15.29 -1.51
N TYR A 68 -9.86 -14.97 -1.78
CA TYR A 68 -8.69 -15.74 -1.38
C TYR A 68 -7.43 -14.90 -1.56
N ASN A 69 -6.54 -14.93 -0.57
CA ASN A 69 -5.17 -14.41 -0.65
C ASN A 69 -4.22 -15.42 -0.01
N ARG A 70 -3.14 -15.78 -0.69
CA ARG A 70 -2.13 -16.70 -0.15
C ARG A 70 -1.42 -16.03 1.02
N GLY A 71 -1.35 -16.73 2.16
CA GLY A 71 -0.74 -16.22 3.37
C GLY A 71 -1.73 -15.55 4.34
N ASP A 72 -2.98 -15.32 3.92
CA ASP A 72 -4.09 -14.97 4.81
C ASP A 72 -4.94 -16.21 5.17
N ASP A 73 -4.66 -17.35 4.52
CA ASP A 73 -5.22 -18.66 4.85
C ASP A 73 -4.55 -19.23 6.11
N ARG A 74 -5.13 -18.96 7.28
CA ARG A 74 -4.64 -19.47 8.56
C ARG A 74 -4.49 -20.99 8.67
N GLU A 75 -5.14 -21.74 7.77
CA GLU A 75 -5.08 -23.21 7.73
C GLU A 75 -3.94 -23.72 6.85
N GLY A 76 -3.27 -22.84 6.09
CA GLY A 76 -2.14 -23.19 5.20
C GLY A 76 -2.48 -24.19 4.10
N LEU A 77 -3.77 -24.43 3.85
CA LEU A 77 -4.24 -25.43 2.89
C LEU A 77 -4.02 -24.99 1.44
N GLY A 78 -3.85 -23.69 1.19
CA GLY A 78 -3.77 -23.10 -0.14
C GLY A 78 -5.07 -23.23 -0.92
N LEU A 79 -5.10 -22.65 -2.12
CA LEU A 79 -6.16 -22.88 -3.11
C LEU A 79 -5.57 -23.62 -4.32
N GLY A 80 -5.96 -24.89 -4.49
CA GLY A 80 -5.55 -25.72 -5.61
C GLY A 80 -6.39 -25.49 -6.88
N PRO A 81 -5.95 -26.01 -8.05
CA PRO A 81 -6.65 -25.78 -9.32
C PRO A 81 -8.12 -26.21 -9.34
N ARG A 82 -8.46 -27.37 -8.75
CA ARG A 82 -9.85 -27.84 -8.66
C ARG A 82 -10.72 -26.91 -7.79
N GLN A 83 -10.20 -26.48 -6.64
CA GLN A 83 -10.91 -25.56 -5.76
C GLN A 83 -11.10 -24.19 -6.41
N LEU A 84 -10.13 -23.74 -7.23
CA LEU A 84 -10.29 -22.54 -8.05
C LEU A 84 -11.42 -22.71 -9.08
N ASP A 85 -11.44 -23.83 -9.82
CA ASP A 85 -12.49 -24.08 -10.81
C ASP A 85 -13.88 -24.14 -10.14
N ASP A 86 -13.99 -24.77 -8.97
CA ASP A 86 -15.22 -24.80 -8.16
C ASP A 86 -15.62 -23.38 -7.71
N LEU A 87 -14.66 -22.57 -7.24
CA LEU A 87 -14.91 -21.19 -6.85
C LEU A 87 -15.41 -20.35 -8.04
N LEU A 88 -14.78 -20.48 -9.21
CA LEU A 88 -15.21 -19.82 -10.44
C LEU A 88 -16.62 -20.25 -10.86
N GLY A 89 -16.95 -21.54 -10.72
CA GLY A 89 -18.30 -22.05 -10.98
C GLY A 89 -19.36 -21.51 -10.01
N LYS A 90 -19.02 -21.37 -8.72
CA LYS A 90 -19.89 -20.73 -7.71
C LYS A 90 -20.12 -19.25 -8.02
N ILE A 91 -19.09 -18.50 -8.42
CA ILE A 91 -19.22 -17.11 -8.85
C ILE A 91 -20.15 -17.01 -10.05
N GLU A 92 -19.93 -17.84 -11.08
CA GLU A 92 -20.76 -17.88 -12.28
C GLU A 92 -22.23 -18.19 -11.96
N SER A 93 -22.47 -19.16 -11.07
CA SER A 93 -23.81 -19.50 -10.59
C SER A 93 -24.47 -18.35 -9.82
N ALA A 94 -23.72 -17.64 -8.98
CA ALA A 94 -24.19 -16.50 -8.21
C ALA A 94 -24.57 -15.29 -9.08
N LEU A 95 -23.89 -15.12 -10.22
CA LEU A 95 -24.23 -14.08 -11.23
C LEU A 95 -25.51 -14.41 -12.01
N GLY A 96 -26.01 -15.65 -11.91
CA GLY A 96 -27.26 -16.09 -12.51
C GLY A 96 -27.15 -16.53 -13.97
N PRO A 97 -28.21 -17.15 -14.51
CA PRO A 97 -28.18 -17.86 -15.80
C PRO A 97 -27.97 -16.95 -17.02
N ALA A 98 -28.20 -15.64 -16.88
CA ALA A 98 -27.97 -14.66 -17.94
C ALA A 98 -26.48 -14.26 -18.07
N ALA A 99 -25.64 -14.60 -17.09
CA ALA A 99 -24.23 -14.25 -17.07
C ALA A 99 -23.45 -15.04 -18.14
N LYS A 100 -23.20 -14.41 -19.29
CA LYS A 100 -22.39 -15.02 -20.35
C LYS A 100 -20.90 -14.92 -20.02
N ARG A 101 -20.27 -16.07 -19.78
CA ARG A 101 -18.83 -16.21 -19.55
C ARG A 101 -18.01 -15.70 -20.73
N GLY A 102 -17.09 -14.78 -20.46
CA GLY A 102 -16.10 -14.33 -21.43
C GLY A 102 -14.96 -15.34 -21.66
N ARG A 103 -13.99 -14.96 -22.48
CA ARG A 103 -12.73 -15.71 -22.62
C ARG A 103 -11.76 -15.31 -21.51
N THR A 104 -11.08 -16.28 -20.92
CA THR A 104 -10.00 -16.02 -19.96
C THR A 104 -8.83 -15.34 -20.68
N ALA A 105 -8.50 -14.12 -20.26
CA ALA A 105 -7.29 -13.43 -20.68
C ALA A 105 -6.15 -13.79 -19.72
N LYS A 106 -5.05 -14.31 -20.26
CA LYS A 106 -3.86 -14.69 -19.50
C LYS A 106 -2.70 -13.74 -19.80
N ARG A 107 -2.06 -13.22 -18.75
CA ARG A 107 -0.93 -12.28 -18.82
C ARG A 107 0.24 -12.85 -18.06
N LYS A 108 1.36 -13.09 -18.74
CA LYS A 108 2.61 -13.54 -18.10
C LYS A 108 3.22 -12.41 -17.25
N LEU A 109 3.67 -12.78 -16.06
CA LEU A 109 4.41 -11.95 -15.10
C LEU A 109 5.86 -12.47 -14.98
N ARG A 110 6.63 -11.92 -14.03
CA ARG A 110 8.00 -12.37 -13.76
C ARG A 110 8.02 -13.77 -13.12
N ALA A 111 9.18 -14.42 -13.18
CA ALA A 111 9.43 -15.73 -12.57
C ALA A 111 8.41 -16.83 -12.97
N GLY A 112 7.91 -16.77 -14.21
CA GLY A 112 6.94 -17.76 -14.70
C GLY A 112 5.53 -17.61 -14.14
N SER A 113 5.26 -16.59 -13.31
CA SER A 113 3.92 -16.33 -12.76
C SER A 113 2.98 -15.77 -13.82
N PHE A 114 1.67 -15.85 -13.56
CA PHE A 114 0.62 -15.37 -14.44
C PHE A 114 -0.45 -14.60 -13.66
N GLN A 115 -1.06 -13.64 -14.34
CA GLN A 115 -2.36 -13.11 -13.96
C GLN A 115 -3.37 -13.56 -14.99
N ASN A 116 -4.51 -14.02 -14.51
CA ASN A 116 -5.64 -14.39 -15.34
C ASN A 116 -6.83 -13.49 -15.02
N ARG A 117 -7.68 -13.30 -16.02
CA ARG A 117 -8.86 -12.45 -15.92
C ARG A 117 -10.01 -13.07 -16.69
N LEU A 118 -11.17 -13.11 -16.08
CA LEU A 118 -12.42 -13.57 -16.68
C LEU A 118 -13.52 -12.57 -16.37
N ALA A 119 -14.30 -12.20 -17.38
CA ALA A 119 -15.36 -11.20 -17.23
C ALA A 119 -16.71 -11.73 -17.71
N TRP A 120 -17.76 -11.36 -17.00
CA TRP A 120 -19.16 -11.51 -17.38
C TRP A 120 -19.72 -10.12 -17.69
N ALA A 121 -19.29 -9.55 -18.83
CA ALA A 121 -19.61 -8.16 -19.16
C ALA A 121 -21.12 -7.89 -19.38
N LYS A 122 -21.90 -8.96 -19.59
CA LYS A 122 -23.36 -8.91 -19.80
C LYS A 122 -24.16 -9.42 -18.60
N SER A 123 -23.52 -9.78 -17.49
CA SER A 123 -24.25 -10.03 -16.25
C SER A 123 -24.81 -8.72 -15.70
N ASP A 124 -25.80 -8.82 -14.83
CA ASP A 124 -26.36 -7.68 -14.11
C ASP A 124 -26.29 -7.97 -12.60
N PRO A 125 -25.36 -7.36 -11.86
CA PRO A 125 -24.36 -6.38 -12.29
C PRO A 125 -23.23 -6.98 -13.16
N PRO A 126 -22.55 -6.21 -14.03
CA PRO A 126 -21.34 -6.66 -14.72
C PRO A 126 -20.25 -7.06 -13.73
N ALA A 127 -19.62 -8.21 -13.99
CA ALA A 127 -18.63 -8.80 -13.08
C ALA A 127 -17.31 -9.13 -13.76
N GLU A 128 -16.23 -9.10 -12.99
CA GLU A 128 -14.89 -9.55 -13.39
C GLU A 128 -14.20 -10.25 -12.23
N VAL A 129 -13.58 -11.40 -12.52
CA VAL A 129 -12.66 -12.06 -11.59
C VAL A 129 -11.24 -11.99 -12.13
N VAL A 130 -10.31 -11.66 -11.24
CA VAL A 130 -8.87 -11.64 -11.49
C VAL A 130 -8.20 -12.56 -10.48
N TRP A 131 -7.30 -13.42 -10.96
CA TRP A 131 -6.53 -14.30 -10.07
C TRP A 131 -5.07 -14.42 -10.51
N GLY A 132 -4.21 -14.54 -9.51
CA GLY A 132 -2.77 -14.72 -9.65
C GLY A 132 -2.38 -16.19 -9.54
N VAL A 133 -1.44 -16.63 -10.38
CA VAL A 133 -0.78 -17.94 -10.27
C VAL A 133 0.73 -17.74 -10.22
N SER A 134 1.40 -18.28 -9.21
CA SER A 134 2.86 -18.35 -9.14
C SER A 134 3.35 -19.80 -9.16
N HIS A 135 4.65 -19.97 -9.39
CA HIS A 135 5.35 -21.25 -9.34
C HIS A 135 6.46 -21.19 -8.27
N ALA A 136 6.10 -20.80 -7.06
CA ALA A 136 7.04 -20.46 -5.98
C ALA A 136 8.06 -21.59 -5.65
N ASP A 137 7.72 -22.86 -5.90
CA ASP A 137 8.56 -24.05 -5.67
C ASP A 137 9.04 -24.74 -6.96
N GLY A 138 8.81 -24.13 -8.13
CA GLY A 138 9.26 -24.63 -9.43
C GLY A 138 8.55 -25.88 -9.96
N THR A 139 7.56 -26.46 -9.26
CA THR A 139 6.92 -27.71 -9.73
C THR A 139 5.39 -27.68 -9.74
N ARG A 140 4.73 -26.88 -8.89
CA ARG A 140 3.25 -26.81 -8.89
C ARG A 140 2.73 -25.36 -9.00
N PRO A 141 1.68 -25.13 -9.80
CA PRO A 141 1.02 -23.83 -9.83
C PRO A 141 0.32 -23.60 -8.49
N GLN A 142 0.61 -22.47 -7.86
CA GLN A 142 -0.04 -22.00 -6.65
C GLN A 142 -0.89 -20.79 -6.98
N ILE A 143 -2.12 -20.74 -6.47
CA ILE A 143 -2.95 -19.54 -6.59
C ILE A 143 -2.46 -18.54 -5.54
N ASP A 144 -2.21 -17.31 -5.96
CA ASP A 144 -1.73 -16.24 -5.07
C ASP A 144 -2.88 -15.42 -4.49
N PHE A 145 -3.90 -15.13 -5.31
CA PHE A 145 -5.09 -14.41 -4.89
C PHE A 145 -6.24 -14.65 -5.87
N VAL A 146 -7.48 -14.41 -5.42
CA VAL A 146 -8.69 -14.36 -6.24
C VAL A 146 -9.52 -13.16 -5.83
N ARG A 147 -9.68 -12.19 -6.73
CA ARG A 147 -10.50 -11.00 -6.53
C ARG A 147 -11.68 -10.98 -7.49
N LEU A 148 -12.88 -10.81 -6.95
CA LEU A 148 -14.11 -10.53 -7.70
C LEU A 148 -14.44 -9.04 -7.63
N SER A 149 -14.75 -8.44 -8.77
CA SER A 149 -15.25 -7.07 -8.87
C SER A 149 -16.63 -7.05 -9.49
N LEU A 150 -17.55 -6.29 -8.88
CA LEU A 150 -18.86 -5.98 -9.45
C LEU A 150 -18.95 -4.48 -9.72
N VAL A 151 -19.54 -4.08 -10.84
CA VAL A 151 -19.75 -2.67 -11.17
C VAL A 151 -21.23 -2.37 -11.27
N ARG A 152 -21.63 -1.15 -10.88
CA ARG A 152 -23.02 -0.69 -10.95
C ARG A 152 -23.65 -1.04 -12.31
N PRO A 153 -24.89 -1.55 -12.34
CA PRO A 153 -25.63 -1.79 -13.58
C PRO A 153 -25.62 -0.57 -14.52
N GLY A 154 -25.40 -0.81 -15.83
CA GLY A 154 -25.20 0.27 -16.83
C GLY A 154 -23.84 0.99 -16.74
N GLY A 155 -23.13 0.84 -15.63
CA GLY A 155 -21.71 1.12 -15.52
C GLY A 155 -20.92 0.13 -16.37
N LYS A 156 -19.73 0.55 -16.80
CA LYS A 156 -18.84 -0.35 -17.51
C LYS A 156 -17.99 -1.10 -16.48
N ALA A 157 -17.94 -2.43 -16.56
CA ALA A 157 -17.06 -3.29 -15.76
C ALA A 157 -15.60 -2.77 -15.69
N ARG A 158 -15.20 -1.99 -16.71
CA ARG A 158 -13.99 -1.18 -16.77
C ARG A 158 -14.38 0.22 -17.22
N PRO A 159 -13.84 1.33 -16.67
CA PRO A 159 -13.79 2.57 -17.42
C PRO A 159 -13.26 2.25 -18.82
N LYS A 160 -13.90 2.76 -19.89
CA LYS A 160 -13.40 2.55 -21.27
C LYS A 160 -11.92 2.98 -21.28
N GLY A 161 -11.02 2.00 -21.35
CA GLY A 161 -9.58 2.18 -21.16
C GLY A 161 -9.09 1.90 -19.72
N ALA A 162 -8.97 0.63 -19.30
CA ALA A 162 -7.84 0.38 -18.39
C ALA A 162 -6.59 0.70 -19.20
N ALA A 163 -5.83 1.62 -18.64
CA ALA A 163 -5.00 2.58 -19.33
C ALA A 163 -4.43 2.11 -20.69
N LYS A 164 -4.87 2.76 -21.79
CA LYS A 164 -3.83 3.42 -22.60
C LYS A 164 -3.12 4.28 -21.57
N SER A 165 -1.82 4.06 -21.33
CA SER A 165 -1.05 4.88 -20.38
C SER A 165 -1.54 6.31 -20.55
N VAL A 166 -2.11 6.90 -19.50
CA VAL A 166 -2.37 8.34 -19.53
C VAL A 166 -1.04 8.93 -19.96
N SER A 167 -1.02 9.69 -21.05
CA SER A 167 0.24 10.20 -21.57
C SER A 167 0.97 10.86 -20.42
N GLY A 168 2.29 10.67 -20.36
CA GLY A 168 3.13 11.16 -19.26
C GLY A 168 2.77 12.57 -18.78
N ASN A 169 2.52 13.44 -19.75
CA ASN A 169 2.11 14.83 -19.54
C ASN A 169 0.75 14.98 -18.84
N ALA A 170 -0.28 14.22 -19.24
CA ALA A 170 -1.59 14.29 -18.61
C ALA A 170 -1.56 13.73 -17.17
N ALA A 171 -0.75 12.69 -16.91
CA ALA A 171 -0.56 12.16 -15.56
C ALA A 171 0.18 13.17 -14.66
N ARG A 172 1.20 13.86 -15.17
CA ARG A 172 1.91 14.95 -14.46
C ARG A 172 1.00 16.14 -14.19
N ALA A 173 0.20 16.56 -15.17
CA ALA A 173 -0.74 17.66 -14.99
C ALA A 173 -1.78 17.34 -13.92
N LYS A 174 -2.33 16.11 -13.94
CA LYS A 174 -3.27 15.63 -12.92
C LYS A 174 -2.61 15.57 -11.53
N ALA A 175 -1.38 15.09 -11.44
CA ALA A 175 -0.63 15.07 -10.20
C ALA A 175 -0.45 16.49 -9.62
N LYS A 176 -0.08 17.47 -10.45
CA LYS A 176 0.06 18.87 -10.03
C LYS A 176 -1.29 19.50 -9.62
N ALA A 177 -2.40 19.13 -10.25
CA ALA A 177 -3.74 19.59 -9.88
C ALA A 177 -4.20 19.08 -8.50
N ASN A 178 -3.58 18.03 -7.99
CA ASN A 178 -3.78 17.53 -6.64
C ASN A 178 -2.96 18.28 -5.58
N LEU A 179 -2.32 19.39 -5.90
CA LEU A 179 -1.69 20.22 -4.89
C LEU A 179 -2.72 21.06 -4.14
N ALA A 180 -2.54 21.15 -2.84
CA ALA A 180 -3.24 22.05 -1.95
C ALA A 180 -2.22 22.84 -1.12
N LYS A 181 -2.61 24.06 -0.77
CA LYS A 181 -1.83 24.99 0.06
C LYS A 181 -2.77 25.75 0.99
N ASN A 182 -2.29 26.16 2.16
CA ASN A 182 -3.01 27.02 3.10
C ASN A 182 -2.12 28.19 3.57
N ASP A 183 -2.70 29.13 4.31
CA ASP A 183 -2.02 30.33 4.79
C ASP A 183 -0.97 30.02 5.89
N GLU A 184 -1.17 28.91 6.61
CA GLU A 184 -0.23 28.36 7.59
C GLU A 184 1.10 27.90 6.96
N GLY A 185 1.15 27.78 5.64
CA GLY A 185 2.35 27.41 4.88
C GLY A 185 2.47 25.93 4.56
N ASP A 186 1.42 25.15 4.78
CA ASP A 186 1.38 23.76 4.37
C ASP A 186 1.30 23.67 2.84
N VAL A 187 2.03 22.72 2.27
CA VAL A 187 1.91 22.30 0.88
C VAL A 187 1.75 20.79 0.88
N TRP A 188 0.65 20.27 0.36
CA TRP A 188 0.40 18.83 0.35
C TRP A 188 -0.37 18.34 -0.87
N ILE A 189 -0.30 17.03 -1.09
CA ILE A 189 -1.00 16.30 -2.15
C ILE A 189 -2.35 15.82 -1.61
N LYS A 190 -3.45 16.37 -2.13
CA LYS A 190 -4.80 15.85 -1.89
C LYS A 190 -5.08 14.62 -2.75
N ASN A 191 -6.09 13.85 -2.35
CA ASN A 191 -6.67 12.76 -3.13
C ASN A 191 -5.74 11.56 -3.41
N VAL A 192 -4.68 11.36 -2.62
CA VAL A 192 -4.02 10.06 -2.54
C VAL A 192 -5.04 9.05 -1.99
N PRO A 193 -5.35 7.95 -2.70
CA PRO A 193 -6.30 6.95 -2.23
C PRO A 193 -5.86 6.33 -0.89
N MET A 194 -6.83 5.95 -0.06
CA MET A 194 -6.58 5.21 1.18
C MET A 194 -6.73 3.71 0.96
N VAL A 195 -5.71 2.98 1.39
CA VAL A 195 -5.67 1.53 1.48
C VAL A 195 -5.39 1.20 2.94
N ASP A 196 -6.19 0.31 3.51
CA ASP A 196 -5.98 -0.25 4.85
C ASP A 196 -5.27 -1.58 4.59
N GLN A 197 -4.02 -1.71 5.01
CA GLN A 197 -3.17 -2.85 4.70
C GLN A 197 -3.57 -4.14 5.44
N GLY A 198 -4.55 -4.08 6.35
CA GLY A 198 -4.92 -5.22 7.19
C GLY A 198 -3.77 -5.65 8.12
N GLN A 199 -3.40 -6.94 8.07
CA GLN A 199 -2.38 -7.52 8.97
C GLN A 199 -0.93 -7.18 8.54
N LYS A 200 0.05 -7.68 9.31
CA LYS A 200 1.49 -7.34 9.14
C LYS A 200 2.02 -7.82 7.78
N GLY A 201 3.02 -7.13 7.22
CA GLY A 201 3.75 -7.51 6.00
C GLY A 201 3.37 -6.73 4.72
N TYR A 202 2.14 -6.21 4.62
CA TYR A 202 1.64 -5.59 3.38
C TYR A 202 1.94 -4.09 3.21
N CYS A 203 2.65 -3.44 4.15
CA CYS A 203 2.85 -1.97 4.10
C CYS A 203 3.42 -1.46 2.76
N ALA A 204 4.44 -2.13 2.21
CA ALA A 204 5.00 -1.75 0.91
C ALA A 204 4.04 -1.97 -0.25
N ALA A 205 3.27 -3.06 -0.23
CA ALA A 205 2.27 -3.36 -1.25
C ALA A 205 1.11 -2.36 -1.21
N ALA A 206 0.59 -2.06 -0.01
CA ALA A 206 -0.45 -1.08 0.23
C ALA A 206 -0.01 0.34 -0.20
N VAL A 207 1.19 0.77 0.19
CA VAL A 207 1.72 2.08 -0.22
C VAL A 207 1.90 2.16 -1.75
N ALA A 208 2.39 1.09 -2.38
CA ALA A 208 2.51 1.03 -3.83
C ALA A 208 1.16 1.06 -4.54
N GLU A 209 0.15 0.33 -4.05
CA GLU A 209 -1.23 0.41 -4.55
C GLU A 209 -1.74 1.85 -4.53
N ARG A 210 -1.55 2.56 -3.41
CA ARG A 210 -2.01 3.94 -3.25
C ARG A 210 -1.41 4.86 -4.31
N VAL A 211 -0.10 4.77 -4.57
CA VAL A 211 0.57 5.58 -5.59
C VAL A 211 0.14 5.19 -6.99
N LEU A 212 0.02 3.89 -7.29
CA LEU A 212 -0.42 3.41 -8.59
C LEU A 212 -1.86 3.85 -8.90
N ARG A 213 -2.78 3.74 -7.93
CA ARG A 213 -4.16 4.24 -8.06
C ARG A 213 -4.23 5.76 -8.15
N TYR A 214 -3.36 6.47 -7.45
CA TYR A 214 -3.22 7.92 -7.59
C TYR A 214 -2.85 8.32 -9.04
N TYR A 215 -2.02 7.51 -9.70
CA TYR A 215 -1.71 7.65 -11.14
C TYR A 215 -2.77 7.07 -12.08
N GLY A 216 -3.84 6.48 -11.55
CA GLY A 216 -4.98 5.97 -12.33
C GLY A 216 -4.84 4.51 -12.78
N HIS A 217 -3.93 3.75 -12.19
CA HIS A 217 -3.88 2.30 -12.39
C HIS A 217 -4.92 1.60 -11.51
N ASP A 218 -5.47 0.51 -12.04
CA ASP A 218 -6.46 -0.33 -11.36
C ASP A 218 -5.75 -1.61 -10.89
N VAL A 219 -5.28 -1.58 -9.64
CA VAL A 219 -4.43 -2.60 -8.99
C VAL A 219 -4.83 -2.70 -7.52
N ASP A 220 -4.64 -3.85 -6.89
CA ASP A 220 -4.71 -4.00 -5.42
C ASP A 220 -3.37 -4.47 -4.84
N GLU A 221 -3.24 -4.41 -3.52
CA GLU A 221 -2.05 -4.84 -2.79
C GLU A 221 -1.69 -6.33 -3.00
N HIS A 222 -2.66 -7.21 -3.25
CA HIS A 222 -2.42 -8.64 -3.51
C HIS A 222 -1.79 -8.87 -4.89
N GLU A 223 -2.23 -8.11 -5.90
CA GLU A 223 -1.58 -8.05 -7.22
C GLU A 223 -0.18 -7.45 -7.11
N VAL A 224 0.02 -6.39 -6.31
CA VAL A 224 1.35 -5.83 -6.05
C VAL A 224 2.26 -6.87 -5.38
N ALA A 225 1.77 -7.55 -4.35
CA ALA A 225 2.51 -8.55 -3.61
C ALA A 225 2.93 -9.72 -4.53
N GLN A 226 2.01 -10.19 -5.38
CA GLN A 226 2.35 -11.18 -6.40
C GLN A 226 3.46 -10.70 -7.34
N ILE A 227 3.36 -9.47 -7.87
CA ILE A 227 4.34 -8.95 -8.83
C ILE A 227 5.72 -8.80 -8.18
N ALA A 228 5.76 -8.39 -6.91
CA ALA A 228 6.98 -8.23 -6.12
C ALA A 228 7.55 -9.56 -5.61
N GLY A 229 6.76 -10.64 -5.64
CA GLY A 229 7.14 -11.92 -5.04
C GLY A 229 7.19 -11.87 -3.51
N THR A 230 6.44 -10.97 -2.89
CA THR A 230 6.34 -10.82 -1.43
C THR A 230 5.17 -11.65 -0.89
N THR A 231 5.31 -12.20 0.31
CA THR A 231 4.26 -12.90 1.06
C THR A 231 3.79 -12.06 2.24
N SER A 232 2.69 -12.44 2.90
CA SER A 232 2.24 -11.82 4.16
C SER A 232 3.29 -11.91 5.28
N GLU A 233 4.22 -12.86 5.20
CA GLU A 233 5.37 -13.00 6.12
C GLU A 233 6.60 -12.17 5.71
N GLY A 234 6.65 -11.71 4.44
CA GLY A 234 7.76 -10.96 3.86
C GLY A 234 7.51 -9.45 3.84
N GLY A 235 8.58 -8.64 3.77
CA GLY A 235 8.48 -7.17 3.79
C GLY A 235 9.03 -6.50 5.06
N THR A 236 9.73 -7.25 5.92
CA THR A 236 10.27 -6.73 7.20
C THR A 236 11.60 -5.97 7.03
N SER A 237 12.19 -5.93 5.82
CA SER A 237 13.44 -5.18 5.56
C SER A 237 13.25 -4.02 4.57
N ASP A 238 13.94 -2.91 4.81
CA ASP A 238 13.95 -1.72 3.93
C ASP A 238 14.28 -2.06 2.46
N ARG A 239 15.19 -3.01 2.26
CA ARG A 239 15.62 -3.45 0.94
C ARG A 239 14.52 -4.15 0.15
N GLU A 240 13.79 -5.07 0.78
CA GLU A 240 12.66 -5.78 0.14
C GLU A 240 11.51 -4.82 -0.16
N MET A 241 11.24 -3.93 0.79
CA MET A 241 10.28 -2.84 0.67
C MET A 241 10.60 -1.93 -0.53
N THR A 242 11.85 -1.48 -0.66
CA THR A 242 12.29 -0.64 -1.79
C THR A 242 12.23 -1.39 -3.12
N ARG A 243 12.67 -2.65 -3.13
CA ARG A 243 12.62 -3.51 -4.32
C ARG A 243 11.20 -3.71 -4.84
N THR A 244 10.24 -3.93 -3.94
CA THR A 244 8.81 -4.03 -4.28
C THR A 244 8.35 -2.83 -5.10
N VAL A 245 8.71 -1.62 -4.68
CA VAL A 245 8.32 -0.39 -5.38
C VAL A 245 9.08 -0.21 -6.69
N GLN A 246 10.37 -0.56 -6.76
CA GLN A 246 11.17 -0.51 -8.00
C GLN A 246 10.60 -1.46 -9.08
N ASP A 247 10.16 -2.65 -8.67
CA ASP A 247 9.52 -3.60 -9.57
C ASP A 247 8.19 -3.04 -10.10
N MET A 248 7.41 -2.33 -9.26
CA MET A 248 6.21 -1.61 -9.72
C MET A 248 6.56 -0.49 -10.70
N GLY A 249 7.58 0.32 -10.40
CA GLY A 249 8.03 1.39 -11.28
C GLY A 249 8.37 0.88 -12.68
N SER A 250 9.18 -0.18 -12.74
CA SER A 250 9.55 -0.86 -13.98
C SER A 250 8.32 -1.41 -14.72
N ARG A 251 7.40 -2.05 -13.99
CA ARG A 251 6.22 -2.69 -14.57
C ARG A 251 5.25 -1.69 -15.20
N TYR A 252 5.01 -0.59 -14.51
CA TYR A 252 4.06 0.44 -14.91
C TYR A 252 4.69 1.57 -15.74
N ARG A 253 5.98 1.43 -16.10
CA ARG A 253 6.75 2.44 -16.86
C ARG A 253 6.72 3.80 -16.17
N LEU A 254 6.99 3.79 -14.87
CA LEU A 254 7.15 4.99 -14.05
C LEU A 254 8.64 5.20 -13.80
N GLY A 255 9.07 6.46 -13.83
CA GLY A 255 10.44 6.83 -13.49
C GLY A 255 10.67 6.67 -12.00
N TYR A 256 11.63 5.82 -11.62
CA TYR A 256 12.11 5.71 -10.25
C TYR A 256 13.19 6.76 -9.97
N GLY A 257 13.20 7.30 -8.76
CA GLY A 257 14.31 8.12 -8.28
C GLY A 257 14.43 8.08 -6.77
N GLU A 258 15.68 8.12 -6.29
CA GLU A 258 16.00 8.14 -4.87
C GLU A 258 16.22 9.58 -4.38
N ILE A 259 15.82 9.86 -3.15
CA ILE A 259 16.12 11.12 -2.44
C ILE A 259 17.26 10.87 -1.45
N VAL A 260 17.12 9.86 -0.59
CA VAL A 260 18.12 9.41 0.38
C VAL A 260 17.99 7.91 0.64
N SER A 261 19.12 7.26 0.89
CA SER A 261 19.24 5.93 1.46
C SER A 261 20.26 5.98 2.61
N LEU A 262 19.89 5.44 3.77
CA LEU A 262 20.69 5.51 5.01
C LEU A 262 21.21 4.15 5.48
N SER A 263 20.63 3.04 5.01
CA SER A 263 20.80 1.73 5.66
C SER A 263 20.77 0.54 4.67
N ASP A 264 21.49 0.62 3.55
CA ASP A 264 21.48 -0.42 2.51
C ASP A 264 22.64 -1.44 2.59
N SER A 265 23.60 -1.24 3.49
CA SER A 265 24.74 -2.14 3.71
C SER A 265 25.12 -2.27 5.20
N LEU A 266 25.97 -3.26 5.53
CA LEU A 266 26.50 -3.40 6.90
C LEU A 266 27.44 -2.26 7.27
N GLU A 267 28.20 -1.74 6.29
CA GLU A 267 29.06 -0.58 6.46
C GLU A 267 28.22 0.67 6.79
N ALA A 268 27.07 0.86 6.13
CA ALA A 268 26.16 1.96 6.45
C ALA A 268 25.57 1.85 7.88
N VAL A 269 25.37 0.63 8.37
CA VAL A 269 24.96 0.39 9.76
C VAL A 269 26.08 0.76 10.74
N ASP A 270 27.33 0.40 10.43
CA ASP A 270 28.49 0.77 11.25
C ASP A 270 28.69 2.31 11.27
N ASP A 271 28.56 2.99 10.11
CA ASP A 271 28.58 4.46 10.02
C ASP A 271 27.49 5.13 10.87
N ASP A 272 26.28 4.56 10.88
CA ASP A 272 25.16 5.04 11.69
C ASP A 272 25.43 4.87 13.20
N ILE A 273 26.02 3.73 13.61
CA ILE A 273 26.45 3.49 14.99
C ILE A 273 27.53 4.50 15.40
N ASP A 274 28.51 4.76 14.54
CA ASP A 274 29.58 5.71 14.82
C ASP A 274 29.07 7.14 14.94
N ALA A 275 28.18 7.56 14.04
CA ALA A 275 27.53 8.86 14.09
C ALA A 275 26.67 9.02 15.38
N TYR A 276 25.95 7.96 15.76
CA TYR A 276 25.22 7.88 17.01
C TYR A 276 26.17 7.99 18.21
N ASN A 277 27.23 7.19 18.27
CA ASN A 277 28.19 7.14 19.37
C ASN A 277 28.95 8.47 19.56
N LYS A 278 29.29 9.16 18.46
CA LYS A 278 29.86 10.52 18.53
C LYS A 278 28.89 11.50 19.19
N SER A 279 27.60 11.38 18.90
CA SER A 279 26.55 12.19 19.52
C SER A 279 26.28 11.76 20.96
N ALA A 280 26.31 10.46 21.26
CA ALA A 280 26.16 9.90 22.60
C ALA A 280 27.26 10.39 23.53
N LYS A 281 28.52 10.34 23.08
CA LYS A 281 29.68 10.89 23.80
C LYS A 281 29.48 12.37 24.13
N ALA A 282 29.06 13.18 23.16
CA ALA A 282 28.80 14.60 23.38
C ALA A 282 27.64 14.88 24.36
N LEU A 283 26.73 13.91 24.53
CA LEU A 283 25.57 14.00 25.42
C LEU A 283 25.73 13.18 26.71
N ARG A 284 26.91 12.57 26.95
CA ARG A 284 27.19 11.67 28.08
C ARG A 284 26.19 10.50 28.17
N GLN A 285 25.85 9.91 27.03
CA GLN A 285 24.98 8.74 26.91
C GLN A 285 25.79 7.49 26.57
N PRO A 286 25.28 6.27 26.89
CA PRO A 286 25.92 5.02 26.50
C PRO A 286 26.09 4.91 24.98
N ALA A 287 27.24 4.38 24.58
CA ALA A 287 27.50 3.97 23.21
C ALA A 287 26.82 2.62 22.91
N LEU A 288 26.64 2.32 21.63
CA LEU A 288 26.20 1.02 21.13
C LEU A 288 27.34 0.36 20.36
N SER A 289 27.34 -0.97 20.31
CA SER A 289 28.24 -1.77 19.51
C SER A 289 27.44 -2.76 18.66
N ARG A 290 27.82 -2.92 17.38
CA ARG A 290 27.19 -3.92 16.50
C ARG A 290 27.27 -5.34 17.07
N ALA A 291 28.30 -5.65 17.84
CA ALA A 291 28.48 -6.96 18.46
C ALA A 291 27.33 -7.32 19.41
N GLU A 292 26.73 -6.33 20.08
CA GLU A 292 25.58 -6.54 20.99
C GLU A 292 24.33 -7.03 20.25
N PHE A 293 24.26 -6.78 18.94
CA PHE A 293 23.12 -7.10 18.08
C PHE A 293 23.47 -8.12 16.99
N THR A 294 24.57 -8.86 17.17
CA THR A 294 25.01 -9.91 16.24
C THR A 294 24.78 -11.28 16.88
N ARG A 295 24.03 -12.16 16.21
CA ARG A 295 23.84 -13.56 16.65
C ARG A 295 24.21 -14.50 15.51
N GLY A 296 25.27 -15.29 15.73
CA GLY A 296 25.87 -16.09 14.66
C GLY A 296 26.40 -15.19 13.54
N ASN A 297 25.96 -15.45 12.31
CA ASN A 297 26.33 -14.67 11.12
C ASN A 297 25.30 -13.59 10.73
N ARG A 298 24.37 -13.25 11.64
CA ARG A 298 23.28 -12.29 11.37
C ARG A 298 23.38 -11.08 12.29
N VAL A 299 23.23 -9.89 11.68
CA VAL A 299 23.12 -8.60 12.39
C VAL A 299 21.64 -8.19 12.42
N TYR A 300 21.12 -7.94 13.60
CA TYR A 300 19.71 -7.59 13.82
C TYR A 300 19.54 -6.07 13.78
N VAL A 301 19.53 -5.51 12.57
CA VAL A 301 19.48 -4.05 12.32
C VAL A 301 18.28 -3.38 12.99
N GLY A 302 17.12 -4.02 13.02
CA GLY A 302 15.94 -3.49 13.72
C GLY A 302 16.16 -3.33 15.23
N GLU A 303 16.91 -4.24 15.87
CA GLU A 303 17.23 -4.15 17.30
C GLU A 303 18.22 -3.01 17.59
N ILE A 304 19.18 -2.77 16.67
CA ILE A 304 20.12 -1.64 16.76
C ILE A 304 19.35 -0.32 16.82
N TYR A 305 18.46 -0.08 15.86
CA TYR A 305 17.68 1.17 15.82
C TYR A 305 16.70 1.29 17.00
N ALA A 306 16.15 0.17 17.48
CA ALA A 306 15.30 0.16 18.68
C ALA A 306 16.08 0.53 19.97
N ALA A 307 17.37 0.21 20.04
CA ALA A 307 18.23 0.55 21.18
C ALA A 307 18.73 2.00 21.15
N MET A 308 18.66 2.69 20.01
CA MET A 308 19.11 4.08 19.88
C MET A 308 18.17 5.04 20.62
N LYS A 309 18.75 5.90 21.48
CA LYS A 309 17.99 6.92 22.20
C LYS A 309 17.50 8.01 21.22
N PRO A 310 16.21 8.37 21.20
CA PRO A 310 15.63 9.29 20.19
C PRO A 310 16.38 10.62 20.08
N HIS A 311 16.64 11.28 21.21
CA HIS A 311 17.31 12.57 21.24
C HIS A 311 18.79 12.51 20.79
N VAL A 312 19.47 11.37 20.99
CA VAL A 312 20.85 11.15 20.53
C VAL A 312 20.86 10.90 19.01
N LEU A 313 19.99 10.02 18.53
CA LEU A 313 19.87 9.72 17.11
C LEU A 313 19.48 10.98 16.32
N LYS A 314 18.54 11.77 16.83
CA LYS A 314 18.17 13.07 16.26
C LYS A 314 19.37 13.99 16.09
N ARG A 315 20.24 14.09 17.11
CA ARG A 315 21.45 14.90 17.08
C ARG A 315 22.46 14.40 16.04
N ALA A 316 22.57 13.08 15.88
CA ALA A 316 23.43 12.48 14.85
C ALA A 316 22.88 12.78 13.44
N ARG A 317 21.61 12.45 13.21
CA ARG A 317 20.91 12.59 11.92
C ARG A 317 20.81 14.02 11.44
N THR A 318 20.57 15.00 12.30
CA THR A 318 20.50 16.42 11.91
C THR A 318 21.83 17.03 11.48
N LYS A 319 22.96 16.39 11.82
CA LYS A 319 24.30 16.78 11.33
C LYS A 319 24.67 16.13 10.01
N ASP A 320 23.92 15.12 9.59
CA ASP A 320 24.14 14.43 8.33
C ASP A 320 23.79 15.36 7.16
N SER A 321 24.69 15.44 6.17
CA SER A 321 24.46 16.21 4.94
C SER A 321 23.20 15.74 4.18
N ARG A 322 22.84 14.47 4.32
CA ARG A 322 21.64 13.85 3.75
C ARG A 322 20.35 14.44 4.32
N TYR A 323 20.37 15.05 5.51
CA TYR A 323 19.19 15.73 6.05
C TYR A 323 18.71 16.88 5.13
N LYS A 324 19.64 17.72 4.65
CA LYS A 324 19.31 18.80 3.69
C LYS A 324 18.84 18.24 2.34
N LYS A 325 19.42 17.12 1.89
CA LYS A 325 18.98 16.41 0.67
C LYS A 325 17.57 15.86 0.82
N PHE A 326 17.23 15.29 1.98
CA PHE A 326 15.89 14.83 2.30
C PHE A 326 14.86 15.95 2.21
N LEU A 327 15.07 17.07 2.92
CA LEU A 327 14.13 18.20 2.91
C LEU A 327 13.92 18.79 1.51
N SER A 328 15.01 19.07 0.79
CA SER A 328 14.94 19.62 -0.57
C SER A 328 14.35 18.61 -1.58
N GLY A 329 14.63 17.33 -1.40
CA GLY A 329 14.06 16.23 -2.17
C GLY A 329 12.55 16.11 -1.99
N VAL A 330 12.09 16.04 -0.75
CA VAL A 330 10.66 16.03 -0.41
C VAL A 330 9.96 17.24 -1.01
N LYS A 331 10.47 18.45 -0.74
CA LYS A 331 9.91 19.69 -1.28
C LYS A 331 9.78 19.64 -2.80
N ARG A 332 10.83 19.20 -3.50
CA ARG A 332 10.86 19.13 -4.96
C ARG A 332 9.80 18.18 -5.52
N GLN A 333 9.67 16.98 -4.94
CA GLN A 333 8.72 15.97 -5.46
C GLN A 333 7.28 16.33 -5.09
N VAL A 334 7.04 16.68 -3.82
CA VAL A 334 5.70 17.09 -3.36
C VAL A 334 5.20 18.27 -4.16
N SER A 335 6.03 19.28 -4.45
CA SER A 335 5.60 20.46 -5.24
C SER A 335 5.25 20.16 -6.71
N GLN A 336 5.51 18.93 -7.18
CA GLN A 336 5.10 18.44 -8.49
C GLN A 336 3.89 17.48 -8.40
N GLY A 337 3.34 17.30 -7.20
CA GLY A 337 2.24 16.36 -6.97
C GLY A 337 2.69 14.91 -6.93
N ILE A 338 3.98 14.64 -6.68
CA ILE A 338 4.56 13.29 -6.65
C ILE A 338 4.68 12.85 -5.18
N PRO A 339 3.92 11.85 -4.72
CA PRO A 339 4.10 11.26 -3.39
C PRO A 339 5.48 10.62 -3.26
N VAL A 340 6.05 10.71 -2.06
CA VAL A 340 7.36 10.12 -1.75
C VAL A 340 7.15 8.90 -0.87
N PHE A 341 7.61 7.75 -1.33
CA PHE A 341 7.72 6.55 -0.52
C PHE A 341 8.75 6.78 0.58
N TRP A 342 8.42 6.39 1.80
CA TRP A 342 9.19 6.70 2.98
C TRP A 342 9.25 5.50 3.91
N SER A 343 10.43 4.87 3.95
CA SER A 343 10.70 3.75 4.84
C SER A 343 11.24 4.26 6.17
N VAL A 344 10.68 3.74 7.26
CA VAL A 344 10.90 4.26 8.62
C VAL A 344 11.01 3.15 9.67
N THR A 345 11.58 3.49 10.82
CA THR A 345 11.39 2.76 12.08
C THR A 345 10.30 3.43 12.93
N LEU A 346 9.28 2.66 13.32
CA LEU A 346 8.24 3.05 14.26
C LEU A 346 8.70 2.92 15.72
N GLY A 347 8.07 3.67 16.62
CA GLY A 347 8.26 3.57 18.07
C GLY A 347 9.39 4.43 18.64
N LEU A 348 10.19 5.09 17.80
CA LEU A 348 11.25 6.00 18.27
C LEU A 348 10.69 7.30 18.86
N TYR A 349 9.61 7.81 18.28
CA TYR A 349 8.87 8.96 18.79
C TYR A 349 7.43 8.56 19.07
N PRO A 350 6.77 9.20 20.05
CA PRO A 350 5.37 8.93 20.32
C PRO A 350 4.52 9.35 19.12
N GLU A 351 3.71 8.43 18.63
CA GLU A 351 2.70 8.70 17.60
C GLU A 351 1.35 8.23 18.11
N PRO A 352 0.32 9.09 18.11
CA PRO A 352 -1.02 8.65 18.48
C PRO A 352 -1.56 7.65 17.46
N GLU A 353 -2.34 6.70 17.98
CA GLU A 353 -3.27 5.84 17.23
C GLU A 353 -2.64 4.94 16.17
N ILE A 354 -1.44 4.38 16.41
CA ILE A 354 -0.81 3.44 15.48
C ILE A 354 -1.07 1.97 15.89
N PRO A 355 -1.64 1.11 15.01
CA PRO A 355 -1.83 -0.31 15.29
C PRO A 355 -0.52 -1.10 15.51
N GLN A 356 0.60 -0.58 14.99
CA GLN A 356 1.93 -1.15 15.16
C GLN A 356 2.80 -0.22 16.02
N ALA A 357 3.12 -0.65 17.24
CA ALA A 357 3.85 0.17 18.21
C ALA A 357 5.34 0.39 17.85
N SER A 358 5.97 -0.52 17.10
CA SER A 358 7.39 -0.46 16.77
C SER A 358 7.77 -1.30 15.54
N GLY A 359 8.99 -1.12 15.04
CA GLY A 359 9.55 -1.91 13.92
C GLY A 359 9.57 -1.17 12.58
N GLY A 360 10.10 -1.82 11.55
CA GLY A 360 10.15 -1.25 10.20
C GLY A 360 8.76 -1.05 9.59
N HIS A 361 8.59 0.01 8.81
CA HIS A 361 7.34 0.34 8.14
C HIS A 361 7.56 1.19 6.90
N MET A 362 6.58 1.21 5.97
CA MET A 362 6.58 2.12 4.83
C MET A 362 5.35 3.03 4.83
N ARG A 363 5.58 4.31 4.60
CA ARG A 363 4.59 5.40 4.56
C ARG A 363 4.72 6.20 3.26
N LEU A 364 3.80 7.15 3.08
CA LEU A 364 3.96 8.20 2.07
C LEU A 364 4.15 9.57 2.73
N ILE A 365 5.19 10.28 2.33
CA ILE A 365 5.26 11.73 2.51
C ILE A 365 4.46 12.36 1.39
N ILE A 366 3.48 13.18 1.78
CA ILE A 366 2.55 13.86 0.86
C ILE A 366 2.60 15.37 1.00
N GLY A 367 3.34 15.92 1.95
CA GLY A 367 3.41 17.35 2.16
C GLY A 367 4.59 17.80 3.02
N TYR A 368 4.72 19.12 3.15
CA TYR A 368 5.69 19.78 4.01
C TYR A 368 5.17 21.15 4.44
N ASN A 369 5.71 21.67 5.54
CA ASN A 369 5.60 23.06 5.94
C ASN A 369 7.00 23.61 6.25
N GLU A 370 7.45 24.60 5.49
CA GLU A 370 8.80 25.18 5.68
C GLU A 370 8.86 26.15 6.85
N LYS A 371 7.74 26.81 7.18
CA LYS A 371 7.66 27.78 8.27
C LYS A 371 7.82 27.07 9.62
N THR A 372 7.06 25.99 9.81
CA THR A 372 7.06 25.20 11.05
C THR A 372 8.08 24.06 11.03
N LYS A 373 8.73 23.80 9.89
CA LYS A 373 9.69 22.71 9.67
C LYS A 373 9.09 21.34 9.94
N GLU A 374 7.97 21.06 9.29
CA GLU A 374 7.24 19.81 9.44
C GLU A 374 7.12 19.02 8.13
N ILE A 375 7.02 17.71 8.26
CA ILE A 375 6.70 16.77 7.19
C ILE A 375 5.26 16.33 7.38
N LEU A 376 4.47 16.41 6.30
CA LEU A 376 3.10 15.92 6.27
C LEU A 376 3.10 14.57 5.54
N TYR A 377 2.52 13.56 6.16
CA TYR A 377 2.58 12.18 5.71
C TYR A 377 1.24 11.48 5.89
N THR A 378 1.12 10.30 5.31
CA THR A 378 -0.07 9.47 5.41
C THR A 378 0.34 8.01 5.58
N ASP A 379 -0.48 7.28 6.34
CA ASP A 379 -0.25 5.88 6.71
C ASP A 379 -1.26 4.94 6.04
N THR A 380 -1.02 3.64 6.09
CA THR A 380 -1.82 2.58 5.43
C THR A 380 -2.80 1.88 6.38
N TRP A 381 -3.29 2.58 7.41
CA TRP A 381 -4.22 2.02 8.41
C TRP A 381 -5.66 2.53 8.27
N GLY A 382 -6.00 3.11 7.11
CA GLY A 382 -7.37 3.57 6.82
C GLY A 382 -7.71 4.93 7.43
N ALA A 383 -8.99 5.13 7.76
CA ALA A 383 -9.52 6.42 8.22
C ALA A 383 -8.82 6.93 9.48
N GLY A 384 -8.53 8.23 9.52
CA GLY A 384 -7.73 8.89 10.56
C GLY A 384 -6.24 9.01 10.20
N HIS A 385 -5.77 8.27 9.20
CA HIS A 385 -4.36 8.25 8.78
C HIS A 385 -4.08 8.95 7.44
N GLU A 386 -5.04 9.72 6.93
CA GLU A 386 -4.96 10.38 5.62
C GLU A 386 -4.00 11.57 5.60
N LEU A 387 -3.83 12.24 6.75
CA LEU A 387 -2.95 13.38 6.90
C LEU A 387 -2.46 13.50 8.35
N LYS A 388 -1.22 13.10 8.57
CA LYS A 388 -0.48 13.27 9.83
C LYS A 388 0.68 14.25 9.59
N ARG A 389 1.24 14.77 10.68
CA ARG A 389 2.41 15.64 10.62
C ARG A 389 3.39 15.35 11.74
N MET A 390 4.67 15.61 11.50
CA MET A 390 5.71 15.56 12.53
C MET A 390 6.84 16.54 12.22
N PRO A 391 7.64 16.95 13.22
CA PRO A 391 8.84 17.74 13.00
C PRO A 391 9.78 17.08 11.99
N ALA A 392 10.37 17.87 11.10
CA ALA A 392 11.17 17.34 10.00
C ALA A 392 12.47 16.66 10.47
N ASP A 393 13.02 17.08 11.61
CA ASP A 393 14.16 16.44 12.25
C ASP A 393 13.78 15.08 12.84
N TRP A 394 12.56 14.92 13.34
CA TRP A 394 12.01 13.62 13.78
C TRP A 394 11.80 12.70 12.59
N ALA A 395 11.19 13.22 11.51
CA ALA A 395 10.98 12.48 10.28
C ALA A 395 12.31 11.93 9.73
N PHE A 396 13.33 12.77 9.61
CA PHE A 396 14.62 12.30 9.13
C PHE A 396 15.31 11.34 10.11
N ALA A 397 15.12 11.52 11.42
CA ALA A 397 15.71 10.63 12.42
C ALA A 397 15.20 9.19 12.34
N ILE A 398 13.93 8.99 11.97
CA ILE A 398 13.34 7.65 11.79
C ILE A 398 13.51 7.07 10.38
N THR A 399 14.08 7.83 9.44
CA THR A 399 14.17 7.43 8.03
C THR A 399 15.21 6.32 7.82
N HIS A 400 14.88 5.34 6.98
CA HIS A 400 15.86 4.45 6.33
C HIS A 400 16.09 4.89 4.88
N SER A 401 15.00 5.11 4.14
CA SER A 401 15.05 5.53 2.74
C SER A 401 13.87 6.41 2.38
N ALA A 402 14.09 7.29 1.40
CA ALA A 402 13.02 8.06 0.77
C ALA A 402 13.24 8.10 -0.75
N PHE A 403 12.21 7.74 -1.50
CA PHE A 403 12.28 7.59 -2.96
C PHE A 403 10.90 7.82 -3.59
N TYR A 404 10.82 7.87 -4.92
CA TYR A 404 9.58 8.19 -5.61
C TYR A 404 9.44 7.43 -6.93
N LEU A 405 8.18 7.24 -7.33
CA LEU A 405 7.80 6.88 -8.70
C LEU A 405 7.09 8.08 -9.33
N ARG A 406 7.46 8.43 -10.56
CA ARG A 406 6.82 9.52 -11.32
C ARG A 406 6.33 9.06 -12.70
N PRO A 407 5.26 9.64 -13.24
CA PRO A 407 4.91 9.43 -14.64
C PRO A 407 6.05 9.91 -15.56
N LEU A 408 6.42 9.08 -16.55
CA LEU A 408 7.49 9.35 -17.51
C LEU A 408 7.19 10.49 -18.47
#